data_AF-A0A7J9X5T3-F1
#
_entry.id   AF-A0A7J9X5T3-F1
#
_cell.length_a   1.000
_cell.length_b   1.000
_cell.length_c   1.000
_cell.angle_alpha   90.00
_cell.angle_beta   90.00
_cell.angle_gamma   90.00
#
_symmetry.space_group_name_H-M   'P 1'
#
loop_
_entity.id
_entity.type
_entity.pdbx_description
1 polymer ?
#
loop_
_entity_poly.entity_id
_entity_poly.type
_entity_poly.pdbx_seq_one_letter_code
_entity_poly.pdbx_strand_id
1 'polypeptide(L)'
;MINDYLAQTRPADGFQGEEKGNDRRDTSGVTHVVDPLDGTFNFVERQAPDLIPGGLRYGNTTDYAVALAAREVPGDYLAAAIIKPETGEFAVGTGHRVQTGAVLDARDPASDLQHVAAAAMARPQDLTTTTNISRKVTSKAEGLRGSQDCIDILEGLSTFRAAADTGSSACNTLNLLTPGRGADALWLRVKGEHDRAPVLALVPGAGGAVVPLDHGPYGSVLLGPAGVTQQLGRQVQARLDQQRRQRPAADRTRLRRDHGDRRRDPGGRAL
;
A
#
# COMPACT_ATOMS: atom_id res chain seq x y z
N MET A 1 0.74 -19.67 -14.33
CA MET A 1 0.96 -18.44 -13.53
C MET A 1 -0.34 -17.64 -13.44
N ILE A 2 -0.41 -16.59 -12.61
CA ILE A 2 -1.62 -15.74 -12.47
C ILE A 2 -2.05 -15.15 -13.82
N ASN A 3 -1.09 -14.64 -14.60
CA ASN A 3 -1.38 -14.09 -15.94
C ASN A 3 -2.03 -15.13 -16.87
N ASP A 4 -1.48 -16.36 -16.95
CA ASP A 4 -2.06 -17.41 -17.79
C ASP A 4 -3.49 -17.77 -17.35
N TYR A 5 -3.72 -17.86 -16.03
CA TYR A 5 -5.03 -18.14 -15.50
C TYR A 5 -6.04 -17.04 -15.87
N LEU A 6 -5.65 -15.77 -15.75
CA LEU A 6 -6.48 -14.63 -16.16
C LEU A 6 -6.68 -14.58 -17.67
N ALA A 7 -5.68 -14.91 -18.47
CA ALA A 7 -5.80 -14.97 -19.93
C ALA A 7 -6.79 -16.07 -20.37
N GLN A 8 -6.83 -17.20 -19.67
CA GLN A 8 -7.76 -18.30 -19.96
C GLN A 8 -9.18 -18.02 -19.47
N THR A 9 -9.32 -17.51 -18.25
CA THR A 9 -10.64 -17.35 -17.60
C THR A 9 -11.30 -16.00 -17.85
N ARG A 10 -10.49 -14.96 -18.10
CA ARG A 10 -10.93 -13.57 -18.34
C ARG A 10 -10.16 -12.95 -19.52
N PRO A 11 -10.30 -13.52 -20.74
CA PRO A 11 -9.54 -13.08 -21.91
C PRO A 11 -9.86 -11.64 -22.35
N ALA A 12 -11.01 -11.07 -21.96
CA ALA A 12 -11.35 -9.69 -22.31
C ALA A 12 -10.73 -8.64 -21.37
N ASP A 13 -10.31 -9.04 -20.17
CA ASP A 13 -9.75 -8.12 -19.17
C ASP A 13 -8.28 -7.82 -19.47
N GLY A 14 -7.82 -6.64 -19.07
CA GLY A 14 -6.41 -6.24 -19.11
C GLY A 14 -5.62 -6.83 -17.95
N PHE A 15 -4.30 -6.82 -18.08
CA PHE A 15 -3.36 -7.25 -17.06
C PHE A 15 -2.23 -6.25 -16.95
N GLN A 16 -1.84 -5.90 -15.73
CA GLN A 16 -0.71 -5.04 -15.42
C GLN A 16 0.08 -5.66 -14.26
N GLY A 17 1.27 -6.18 -14.57
CA GLY A 17 2.12 -6.84 -13.58
C GLY A 17 3.18 -5.90 -12.99
N GLU A 18 3.79 -6.31 -11.87
CA GLU A 18 5.12 -5.79 -11.50
C GLU A 18 6.16 -6.13 -12.58
N GLU A 19 6.12 -7.38 -13.07
CA GLU A 19 7.04 -7.89 -14.07
C GLU A 19 6.84 -7.17 -15.42
N LYS A 20 7.92 -6.56 -15.92
CA LYS A 20 7.90 -5.87 -17.21
C LYS A 20 7.64 -6.83 -18.36
N GLY A 21 6.89 -6.36 -19.36
CA GLY A 21 6.72 -7.03 -20.65
C GLY A 21 5.51 -7.97 -20.73
N ASN A 22 4.76 -8.13 -19.65
CA ASN A 22 3.56 -8.97 -19.60
C ASN A 22 2.25 -8.18 -19.58
N ASP A 23 2.32 -6.85 -19.70
CA ASP A 23 1.14 -6.00 -19.71
C ASP A 23 0.24 -6.30 -20.92
N ARG A 24 -1.06 -6.43 -20.66
CA ARG A 24 -2.07 -6.73 -21.66
C ARG A 24 -3.16 -5.67 -21.59
N ARG A 25 -3.50 -5.09 -22.74
CA ARG A 25 -4.61 -4.14 -22.83
C ARG A 25 -5.94 -4.83 -22.60
N ASP A 26 -6.85 -4.13 -21.93
CA ASP A 26 -8.22 -4.56 -21.75
C ASP A 26 -9.07 -4.29 -23.00
N THR A 27 -10.18 -5.04 -23.09
CA THR A 27 -11.31 -4.80 -24.01
C THR A 27 -12.65 -4.82 -23.29
N SER A 28 -12.68 -5.32 -22.04
CA SER A 28 -13.86 -5.31 -21.17
C SER A 28 -14.02 -4.04 -20.36
N GLY A 29 -13.01 -3.15 -20.33
CA GLY A 29 -12.95 -2.04 -19.39
C GLY A 29 -12.42 -2.42 -18.01
N VAL A 30 -12.04 -3.68 -17.77
CA VAL A 30 -11.48 -4.14 -16.48
C VAL A 30 -10.00 -4.47 -16.65
N THR A 31 -9.15 -4.00 -15.74
CA THR A 31 -7.72 -4.34 -15.66
C THR A 31 -7.38 -4.98 -14.32
N HIS A 32 -6.64 -6.09 -14.35
CA HIS A 32 -6.05 -6.73 -13.17
C HIS A 32 -4.65 -6.19 -12.94
N VAL A 33 -4.42 -5.55 -11.79
CA VAL A 33 -3.10 -5.09 -11.34
C VAL A 33 -2.56 -6.11 -10.35
N VAL A 34 -1.39 -6.68 -10.61
CA VAL A 34 -0.87 -7.85 -9.88
C VAL A 34 0.57 -7.63 -9.42
N ASP A 35 0.81 -7.86 -8.13
CA ASP A 35 2.12 -8.13 -7.56
C ASP A 35 2.23 -9.63 -7.26
N PRO A 36 2.99 -10.42 -8.05
CA PRO A 36 3.14 -11.83 -7.79
C PRO A 36 4.01 -12.11 -6.54
N LEU A 37 4.77 -11.13 -6.03
CA LEU A 37 5.68 -11.30 -4.91
C LEU A 37 5.96 -9.96 -4.17
N ASP A 38 4.97 -9.43 -3.44
CA ASP A 38 5.21 -8.25 -2.59
C ASP A 38 6.00 -8.66 -1.35
N GLY A 39 7.23 -8.15 -1.27
CA GLY A 39 8.22 -8.57 -0.28
C GLY A 39 9.33 -9.43 -0.88
N THR A 40 9.69 -9.23 -2.15
CA THR A 40 10.80 -9.93 -2.84
C THR A 40 12.08 -10.02 -2.00
N PHE A 41 12.46 -8.96 -1.29
CA PHE A 41 13.63 -9.00 -0.40
C PHE A 41 13.44 -10.02 0.74
N ASN A 42 12.28 -10.02 1.39
CA ASN A 42 11.95 -10.93 2.47
C ASN A 42 11.90 -12.39 2.00
N PHE A 43 11.39 -12.62 0.78
CA PHE A 43 11.40 -13.93 0.15
C PHE A 43 12.85 -14.41 -0.05
N VAL A 44 13.74 -13.58 -0.60
CA VAL A 44 15.15 -13.94 -0.80
C VAL A 44 15.86 -14.18 0.54
N GLU A 45 15.69 -13.29 1.52
CA GLU A 45 16.27 -13.44 2.87
C GLU A 45 15.86 -14.77 3.50
N ARG A 46 14.62 -15.19 3.29
CA ARG A 46 14.11 -16.45 3.82
C ARG A 46 14.66 -17.67 3.09
N GLN A 47 14.67 -17.65 1.76
CA GLN A 47 15.06 -18.80 0.95
C GLN A 47 16.57 -19.03 0.92
N ALA A 48 17.34 -17.96 1.07
CA ALA A 48 18.79 -18.00 0.96
C ALA A 48 19.46 -17.00 1.91
N PRO A 49 19.38 -17.23 3.24
CA PRO A 49 19.94 -16.30 4.23
C PRO A 49 21.45 -16.08 4.05
N ASP A 50 22.16 -17.09 3.55
CA ASP A 50 23.61 -17.03 3.29
C ASP A 50 23.98 -16.15 2.09
N LEU A 51 23.00 -15.80 1.23
CA LEU A 51 23.21 -14.94 0.05
C LEU A 51 23.03 -13.45 0.36
N ILE A 52 22.75 -13.06 1.61
CA ILE A 52 22.66 -11.65 2.03
C ILE A 52 23.84 -11.32 2.95
N PRO A 53 24.96 -10.83 2.39
CA PRO A 53 26.12 -10.45 3.18
C PRO A 53 25.76 -9.36 4.20
N GLY A 54 26.13 -9.58 5.46
CA GLY A 54 25.96 -8.61 6.54
C GLY A 54 24.62 -8.68 7.29
N GLY A 55 23.77 -9.67 7.01
CA GLY A 55 22.53 -9.88 7.77
C GLY A 55 21.56 -8.70 7.70
N LEU A 56 21.59 -7.95 6.59
CA LEU A 56 20.74 -6.80 6.37
C LEU A 56 19.27 -7.28 6.34
N ARG A 57 18.49 -6.96 7.37
CA ARG A 57 17.05 -7.26 7.42
C ARG A 57 16.27 -6.00 7.09
N TYR A 58 15.49 -6.02 6.01
CA TYR A 58 14.53 -4.95 5.72
C TYR A 58 13.23 -5.23 6.48
N GLY A 59 13.13 -4.69 7.69
CA GLY A 59 11.99 -4.91 8.57
C GLY A 59 12.21 -6.04 9.57
N ASN A 60 11.18 -6.32 10.36
CA ASN A 60 11.27 -7.25 11.49
C ASN A 60 10.77 -8.66 11.14
N THR A 61 10.47 -8.93 9.87
CA THR A 61 9.77 -10.14 9.42
C THR A 61 10.26 -10.61 8.07
N THR A 62 10.20 -11.93 7.81
CA THR A 62 10.43 -12.54 6.50
C THR A 62 9.12 -12.78 5.72
N ASP A 63 8.09 -11.99 6.04
CA ASP A 63 6.76 -12.11 5.46
C ASP A 63 6.73 -11.58 4.02
N TYR A 64 6.08 -12.32 3.12
CA TYR A 64 5.81 -11.91 1.75
C TYR A 64 4.39 -12.33 1.37
N ALA A 65 3.83 -11.69 0.35
CA ALA A 65 2.46 -11.98 -0.10
C ALA A 65 2.33 -11.92 -1.62
N VAL A 66 1.28 -12.56 -2.12
CA VAL A 66 0.75 -12.34 -3.47
C VAL A 66 -0.40 -11.35 -3.32
N ALA A 67 -0.44 -10.32 -4.16
CA ALA A 67 -1.46 -9.28 -4.09
C ALA A 67 -1.99 -8.92 -5.47
N LEU A 68 -3.30 -8.72 -5.57
CA LEU A 68 -3.93 -8.29 -6.81
C LEU A 68 -5.16 -7.42 -6.57
N ALA A 69 -5.48 -6.57 -7.53
CA ALA A 69 -6.70 -5.78 -7.57
C ALA A 69 -7.26 -5.73 -9.00
N ALA A 70 -8.58 -5.78 -9.12
CA ALA A 70 -9.30 -5.50 -10.35
C ALA A 70 -9.85 -4.06 -10.30
N ARG A 71 -9.74 -3.34 -11.41
CA ARG A 71 -10.19 -1.95 -11.54
C ARG A 71 -10.82 -1.67 -12.88
N GLU A 72 -11.69 -0.68 -12.95
CA GLU A 72 -12.13 -0.12 -14.23
C GLU A 72 -11.18 0.99 -14.69
N VAL A 73 -10.88 1.91 -13.78
CA VAL A 73 -9.94 3.02 -14.00
C VAL A 73 -9.00 3.15 -12.80
N PRO A 74 -7.84 3.82 -12.96
CA PRO A 74 -6.96 4.10 -11.82
C PRO A 74 -7.68 4.80 -10.67
N GLY A 75 -7.65 4.16 -9.49
CA GLY A 75 -8.31 4.65 -8.28
C GLY A 75 -9.73 4.11 -8.06
N ASP A 76 -10.35 3.45 -9.05
CA ASP A 76 -11.67 2.84 -8.91
C ASP A 76 -11.57 1.31 -8.96
N TYR A 77 -11.58 0.71 -7.77
CA TYR A 77 -11.28 -0.71 -7.58
C TYR A 77 -12.55 -1.52 -7.34
N LEU A 78 -12.74 -2.54 -8.16
CA LEU A 78 -13.87 -3.45 -8.10
C LEU A 78 -13.69 -4.51 -7.01
N ALA A 79 -12.49 -5.08 -6.95
CA ALA A 79 -12.13 -6.16 -6.04
C ALA A 79 -10.63 -6.22 -5.80
N ALA A 80 -10.23 -6.84 -4.70
CA ALA A 80 -8.84 -7.14 -4.41
C ALA A 80 -8.68 -8.40 -3.55
N ALA A 81 -7.49 -8.99 -3.64
CA ALA A 81 -7.08 -10.12 -2.85
C ALA A 81 -5.61 -9.98 -2.44
N ILE A 82 -5.32 -10.37 -1.21
CA ILE A 82 -3.98 -10.56 -0.66
C ILE A 82 -3.95 -11.94 -0.03
N ILE A 83 -2.90 -12.71 -0.29
CA ILE A 83 -2.64 -13.98 0.40
C ILE A 83 -1.15 -14.06 0.79
N LYS A 84 -0.88 -14.51 2.01
CA LYS A 84 0.44 -14.94 2.48
C LYS A 84 0.56 -16.45 2.25
N PRO A 85 1.24 -16.92 1.20
CA PRO A 85 1.23 -18.33 0.80
C PRO A 85 1.66 -19.29 1.91
N GLU A 86 2.56 -18.81 2.77
CA GLU A 86 3.20 -19.58 3.84
C GLU A 86 2.31 -19.85 5.04
N THR A 87 1.32 -18.99 5.26
CA THR A 87 0.45 -19.05 6.45
C THR A 87 -1.00 -19.30 6.10
N GLY A 88 -1.36 -19.19 4.82
CA GLY A 88 -2.74 -19.18 4.36
C GLY A 88 -3.51 -17.92 4.78
N GLU A 89 -2.90 -16.96 5.47
CA GLU A 89 -3.53 -15.69 5.84
C GLU A 89 -3.93 -14.91 4.59
N PHE A 90 -5.14 -14.37 4.58
CA PHE A 90 -5.64 -13.64 3.43
C PHE A 90 -6.55 -12.46 3.81
N ALA A 91 -6.70 -11.56 2.85
CA ALA A 91 -7.76 -10.58 2.78
C ALA A 91 -8.34 -10.59 1.37
N VAL A 92 -9.66 -10.69 1.26
CA VAL A 92 -10.37 -10.58 -0.02
C VAL A 92 -11.50 -9.60 0.15
N GLY A 93 -11.80 -8.83 -0.90
CA GLY A 93 -12.93 -7.94 -0.82
C GLY A 93 -13.31 -7.31 -2.14
N THR A 94 -14.44 -6.64 -2.07
CA THR A 94 -15.00 -5.77 -3.09
C THR A 94 -15.06 -4.35 -2.52
N GLY A 95 -15.32 -3.34 -3.36
CA GLY A 95 -15.42 -1.94 -2.92
C GLY A 95 -16.37 -1.65 -1.74
N HIS A 96 -17.19 -2.61 -1.32
CA HIS A 96 -18.16 -2.47 -0.21
C HIS A 96 -18.01 -3.48 0.92
N ARG A 97 -17.17 -4.52 0.79
CA ARG A 97 -17.03 -5.55 1.81
C ARG A 97 -15.68 -6.25 1.73
N VAL A 98 -15.05 -6.41 2.89
CA VAL A 98 -13.80 -7.17 3.04
C VAL A 98 -13.93 -8.26 4.08
N GLN A 99 -13.33 -9.40 3.74
CA GLN A 99 -13.21 -10.58 4.57
C GLN A 99 -11.72 -10.88 4.78
N THR A 100 -11.37 -11.19 6.02
CA THR A 100 -10.04 -11.67 6.39
C THR A 100 -10.15 -13.08 6.98
N GLY A 101 -9.05 -13.81 6.97
CA GLY A 101 -9.02 -15.15 7.55
C GLY A 101 -7.68 -15.82 7.36
N ALA A 102 -7.63 -17.11 7.70
CA ALA A 102 -6.53 -18.00 7.39
C ALA A 102 -7.11 -19.26 6.74
N VAL A 103 -6.59 -19.63 5.57
CA VAL A 103 -6.91 -20.91 4.95
C VAL A 103 -6.12 -21.99 5.70
N LEU A 104 -6.84 -22.85 6.44
CA LEU A 104 -6.23 -23.92 7.25
C LEU A 104 -5.79 -25.13 6.40
N ASP A 105 -6.34 -25.29 5.18
CA ASP A 105 -5.89 -26.25 4.17
C ASP A 105 -6.29 -25.75 2.76
N ALA A 106 -5.34 -25.66 1.83
CA ALA A 106 -5.54 -25.12 0.48
C ALA A 106 -6.49 -25.97 -0.40
N ARG A 107 -6.95 -27.13 0.10
CA ARG A 107 -7.83 -28.07 -0.61
C ARG A 107 -9.32 -27.81 -0.45
N ASP A 108 -9.73 -27.00 0.54
CA ASP A 108 -11.14 -26.61 0.71
C ASP A 108 -11.26 -25.20 1.29
N PRO A 109 -11.21 -24.14 0.45
CA PRO A 109 -11.31 -22.77 0.91
C PRO A 109 -12.72 -22.37 1.37
N ALA A 110 -13.73 -23.25 1.33
CA ALA A 110 -15.13 -22.87 1.52
C ALA A 110 -15.64 -23.00 2.97
N SER A 111 -15.04 -23.85 3.80
CA SER A 111 -15.72 -24.34 5.02
C SER A 111 -15.42 -23.60 6.33
N ASP A 112 -14.35 -22.79 6.44
CA ASP A 112 -13.94 -22.19 7.73
C ASP A 112 -13.68 -20.66 7.72
N LEU A 113 -14.21 -19.94 6.73
CA LEU A 113 -13.86 -18.52 6.53
C LEU A 113 -14.82 -17.54 7.23
N GLN A 114 -14.57 -17.13 8.48
CA GLN A 114 -15.18 -15.91 9.04
C GLN A 114 -14.27 -15.12 9.99
N HIS A 115 -13.60 -14.08 9.47
CA HIS A 115 -13.35 -12.84 10.21
C HIS A 115 -13.77 -11.65 9.35
N VAL A 116 -14.55 -10.72 9.92
CA VAL A 116 -15.03 -9.54 9.20
C VAL A 116 -14.08 -8.37 9.49
N ALA A 117 -13.37 -7.89 8.45
CA ALA A 117 -12.44 -6.77 8.56
C ALA A 117 -13.09 -5.47 9.09
N ALA A 118 -14.41 -5.33 8.94
CA ALA A 118 -15.18 -4.23 9.51
C ALA A 118 -14.96 -4.06 11.02
N ALA A 119 -14.73 -5.15 11.78
CA ALA A 119 -14.43 -5.07 13.20
C ALA A 119 -13.10 -4.36 13.49
N ALA A 120 -12.09 -4.52 12.63
CA ALA A 120 -10.82 -3.80 12.74
C ALA A 120 -10.99 -2.30 12.44
N MET A 121 -11.87 -1.94 11.51
CA MET A 121 -12.11 -0.55 11.10
C MET A 121 -13.11 0.20 11.99
N ALA A 122 -13.95 -0.51 12.76
CA ALA A 122 -14.95 0.07 13.67
C ALA A 122 -14.40 0.55 15.03
N ARG A 123 -13.06 0.65 15.20
CA ARG A 123 -12.44 1.06 16.47
C ARG A 123 -12.90 2.47 16.91
N PRO A 124 -13.15 2.70 18.22
CA PRO A 124 -13.59 3.98 18.73
C PRO A 124 -12.58 5.10 18.42
N GLN A 125 -13.12 6.29 18.15
CA GLN A 125 -12.44 7.46 17.56
C GLN A 125 -11.43 8.16 18.49
N ASP A 126 -11.22 7.65 19.70
CA ASP A 126 -10.55 8.40 20.75
C ASP A 126 -9.04 8.09 20.77
N LEU A 127 -8.26 8.99 20.18
CA LEU A 127 -6.78 8.95 20.13
C LEU A 127 -6.11 9.29 21.47
N THR A 128 -6.82 9.09 22.59
CA THR A 128 -6.22 9.10 23.93
C THR A 128 -5.24 7.93 24.13
N THR A 129 -5.27 6.95 23.23
CA THR A 129 -4.34 5.81 23.14
C THR A 129 -3.29 5.99 22.05
N THR A 130 -2.09 5.51 22.37
CA THR A 130 -0.90 5.53 21.51
C THR A 130 -1.12 4.70 20.23
N THR A 131 -0.74 5.24 19.07
CA THR A 131 -0.97 4.68 17.72
C THR A 131 0.26 3.92 17.22
N ASN A 132 0.06 2.69 16.75
CA ASN A 132 1.05 1.94 15.99
C ASN A 132 0.87 2.16 14.48
N ILE A 133 1.93 2.57 13.80
CA ILE A 133 1.88 2.86 12.36
C ILE A 133 2.69 1.82 11.59
N SER A 134 2.05 1.08 10.69
CA SER A 134 2.78 0.32 9.69
C SER A 134 3.30 1.26 8.60
N ARG A 135 4.53 1.06 8.13
CA ARG A 135 5.12 1.85 7.03
C ARG A 135 5.60 0.97 5.90
N LYS A 136 5.60 1.50 4.67
CA LYS A 136 6.36 0.97 3.52
C LYS A 136 6.85 2.14 2.69
N VAL A 137 8.18 2.23 2.53
CA VAL A 137 8.85 3.15 1.60
C VAL A 137 9.72 2.31 0.67
N THR A 138 9.64 2.55 -0.63
CA THR A 138 10.56 1.93 -1.59
C THR A 138 11.84 2.77 -1.70
N SER A 139 13.00 2.14 -1.84
CA SER A 139 14.31 2.83 -1.97
C SER A 139 14.37 3.83 -3.14
N LYS A 140 13.58 3.57 -4.21
CA LYS A 140 13.42 4.51 -5.33
C LYS A 140 12.59 5.75 -4.98
N ALA A 141 11.84 5.74 -3.88
CA ALA A 141 11.09 6.87 -3.32
C ALA A 141 11.84 7.58 -2.18
N GLU A 142 12.91 7.00 -1.63
CA GLU A 142 13.75 7.61 -0.57
C GLU A 142 14.49 8.87 -1.05
N GLY A 143 14.72 9.01 -2.36
CA GLY A 143 15.27 10.22 -2.96
C GLY A 143 14.28 11.39 -3.10
N LEU A 144 13.00 11.21 -2.76
CA LEU A 144 11.99 12.26 -2.85
C LEU A 144 11.93 13.03 -1.52
N ARG A 145 12.31 14.32 -1.53
CA ARG A 145 12.36 15.25 -0.37
C ARG A 145 10.98 15.58 0.26
N GLY A 146 10.15 14.58 0.51
CA GLY A 146 8.87 14.69 1.20
C GLY A 146 8.46 13.41 1.94
N SER A 147 9.14 12.27 1.68
CA SER A 147 8.94 11.03 2.43
C SER A 147 9.51 11.14 3.84
N GLN A 148 10.74 11.62 3.97
CA GLN A 148 11.38 11.83 5.28
C GLN A 148 10.63 12.87 6.12
N ASP A 149 10.21 13.99 5.51
CA ASP A 149 9.39 15.00 6.22
C ASP A 149 8.11 14.39 6.80
N CYS A 150 7.42 13.50 6.06
CA CYS A 150 6.23 12.82 6.57
C CYS A 150 6.55 11.84 7.71
N ILE A 151 7.65 11.10 7.61
CA ILE A 151 8.10 10.17 8.66
C ILE A 151 8.43 10.95 9.94
N ASP A 152 9.29 11.96 9.85
CA ASP A 152 9.72 12.77 10.99
C ASP A 152 8.51 13.43 11.66
N ILE A 153 7.54 13.89 10.85
CA ILE A 153 6.30 14.47 11.35
C ILE A 153 5.47 13.44 12.11
N LEU A 154 5.28 12.24 11.55
CA LEU A 154 4.51 11.14 12.14
C LEU A 154 5.16 10.65 13.44
N GLU A 155 6.47 10.38 13.41
CA GLU A 155 7.24 9.91 14.56
C GLU A 155 7.32 10.97 15.67
N GLY A 156 7.24 12.25 15.30
CA GLY A 156 7.18 13.36 16.26
C GLY A 156 5.78 13.65 16.81
N LEU A 157 4.73 12.92 16.46
CA LEU A 157 3.39 13.12 17.03
C LEU A 157 3.36 12.56 18.46
N SER A 158 2.77 13.28 19.41
CA SER A 158 2.65 12.80 20.80
C SER A 158 1.79 11.54 20.93
N THR A 159 0.96 11.26 19.94
CA THR A 159 0.13 10.06 19.85
C THR A 159 0.88 8.88 19.22
N PHE A 160 2.08 9.07 18.66
CA PHE A 160 2.84 8.00 18.04
C PHE A 160 3.46 7.07 19.11
N ARG A 161 3.28 5.76 18.93
CA ARG A 161 3.87 4.74 19.81
C ARG A 161 5.12 4.12 19.22
N ALA A 162 4.95 3.58 18.03
CA ALA A 162 5.90 2.73 17.35
C ALA A 162 5.56 2.66 15.86
N ALA A 163 6.59 2.46 15.05
CA ALA A 163 6.44 2.09 13.65
C ALA A 163 6.85 0.63 13.47
N ALA A 164 6.09 -0.09 12.65
CA ALA A 164 6.46 -1.41 12.16
C ALA A 164 6.59 -1.36 10.64
N ASP A 165 7.57 -2.05 10.08
CA ASP A 165 7.67 -2.27 8.65
C ASP A 165 7.94 -3.75 8.44
N THR A 166 7.03 -4.43 7.72
CA THR A 166 7.23 -5.81 7.34
C THR A 166 8.07 -5.94 6.07
N GLY A 167 8.37 -4.86 5.35
CA GLY A 167 8.97 -4.90 4.02
C GLY A 167 8.00 -5.29 2.90
N SER A 168 6.70 -5.50 3.20
CA SER A 168 5.64 -5.86 2.24
C SER A 168 4.38 -5.02 2.50
N SER A 169 3.91 -4.29 1.49
CA SER A 169 2.74 -3.42 1.62
C SER A 169 1.46 -4.23 1.84
N ALA A 170 1.37 -5.38 1.18
CA ALA A 170 0.30 -6.35 1.30
C ALA A 170 0.29 -6.98 2.70
N CYS A 171 1.44 -7.38 3.26
CA CYS A 171 1.50 -7.91 4.63
C CYS A 171 1.17 -6.83 5.68
N ASN A 172 1.65 -5.59 5.50
CA ASN A 172 1.26 -4.46 6.35
C ASN A 172 -0.26 -4.22 6.30
N THR A 173 -0.88 -4.39 5.13
CA THR A 173 -2.34 -4.28 4.97
C THR A 173 -3.08 -5.40 5.70
N LEU A 174 -2.58 -6.64 5.65
CA LEU A 174 -3.15 -7.73 6.46
C LEU A 174 -3.08 -7.42 7.96
N ASN A 175 -1.97 -6.88 8.46
CA ASN A 175 -1.84 -6.47 9.86
C ASN A 175 -2.82 -5.36 10.25
N LEU A 176 -3.12 -4.44 9.31
CA LEU A 176 -4.11 -3.38 9.51
C LEU A 176 -5.55 -3.92 9.52
N LEU A 177 -5.88 -4.85 8.61
CA LEU A 177 -7.22 -5.39 8.44
C LEU A 177 -7.59 -6.51 9.43
N THR A 178 -6.60 -7.06 10.14
CA THR A 178 -6.80 -8.16 11.07
C THR A 178 -6.85 -7.64 12.51
N PRO A 179 -7.97 -7.80 13.23
CA PRO A 179 -8.06 -7.41 14.64
C PRO A 179 -6.93 -8.02 15.48
N GLY A 180 -6.39 -7.24 16.42
CA GLY A 180 -5.35 -7.70 17.35
C GLY A 180 -3.92 -7.74 16.78
N ARG A 181 -3.71 -7.49 15.49
CA ARG A 181 -2.36 -7.50 14.87
C ARG A 181 -1.58 -6.19 14.97
N GLY A 182 -2.07 -5.28 15.79
CA GLY A 182 -1.26 -4.20 16.33
C GLY A 182 -0.99 -3.01 15.43
N ALA A 183 -1.53 -2.94 14.20
CA ALA A 183 -1.52 -1.70 13.41
C ALA A 183 -2.82 -0.91 13.63
N ASP A 184 -2.70 0.40 13.81
CA ASP A 184 -3.82 1.33 13.93
C ASP A 184 -3.94 2.22 12.69
N ALA A 185 -2.83 2.42 11.98
CA ALA A 185 -2.80 3.07 10.68
C ALA A 185 -1.67 2.48 9.83
N LEU A 186 -1.80 2.63 8.51
CA LEU A 186 -0.76 2.33 7.54
C LEU A 186 -0.39 3.61 6.80
N TRP A 187 0.86 4.00 6.86
CA TRP A 187 1.42 5.01 5.99
C TRP A 187 2.10 4.33 4.79
N LEU A 188 1.59 4.61 3.59
CA LEU A 188 2.03 3.97 2.36
C LEU A 188 2.57 5.02 1.39
N ARG A 189 3.81 4.82 0.94
CA ARG A 189 4.40 5.59 -0.17
C ARG A 189 5.16 4.65 -1.11
N VAL A 190 4.46 4.16 -2.12
CA VAL A 190 4.97 3.17 -3.06
C VAL A 190 4.92 3.70 -4.49
N LYS A 191 5.90 3.27 -5.29
CA LYS A 191 5.99 3.65 -6.70
C LYS A 191 5.06 2.78 -7.55
N GLY A 192 5.04 1.48 -7.27
CA GLY A 192 4.26 0.49 -8.00
C GLY A 192 2.76 0.74 -7.87
N GLU A 193 2.04 0.52 -8.95
CA GLU A 193 0.58 0.44 -8.84
C GLU A 193 0.15 -0.90 -8.20
N HIS A 194 0.89 -1.96 -8.48
CA HIS A 194 0.71 -3.29 -7.92
C HIS A 194 0.82 -3.31 -6.38
N ASP A 195 1.72 -2.51 -5.79
CA ASP A 195 1.83 -2.36 -4.33
C ASP A 195 0.61 -1.64 -3.71
N ARG A 196 0.04 -0.64 -4.39
CA ARG A 196 -0.99 0.25 -3.80
C ARG A 196 -2.41 -0.24 -4.07
N ALA A 197 -2.64 -0.85 -5.23
CA ALA A 197 -3.99 -1.12 -5.71
C ALA A 197 -4.77 -2.07 -4.78
N PRO A 198 -4.19 -3.18 -4.29
CA PRO A 198 -4.87 -4.06 -3.33
C PRO A 198 -5.19 -3.33 -2.02
N VAL A 199 -4.28 -2.48 -1.57
CA VAL A 199 -4.41 -1.72 -0.31
C VAL A 199 -5.54 -0.69 -0.40
N LEU A 200 -5.58 0.07 -1.50
CA LEU A 200 -6.58 1.08 -1.79
C LEU A 200 -7.97 0.50 -2.08
N ALA A 201 -8.04 -0.76 -2.49
CA ALA A 201 -9.31 -1.47 -2.64
C ALA A 201 -9.83 -2.01 -1.29
N LEU A 202 -8.96 -2.67 -0.52
CA LEU A 202 -9.36 -3.38 0.70
C LEU A 202 -9.63 -2.42 1.87
N VAL A 203 -8.81 -1.40 2.10
CA VAL A 203 -9.04 -0.54 3.28
C VAL A 203 -10.40 0.18 3.24
N PRO A 204 -10.80 0.84 2.13
CA PRO A 204 -12.14 1.41 2.01
C PRO A 204 -13.25 0.35 2.05
N GLY A 205 -13.05 -0.80 1.39
CA GLY A 205 -14.02 -1.90 1.41
C GLY A 205 -14.23 -2.50 2.81
N ALA A 206 -13.28 -2.33 3.72
CA ALA A 206 -13.40 -2.69 5.14
C ALA A 206 -14.06 -1.58 6.00
N GLY A 207 -14.40 -0.42 5.42
CA GLY A 207 -14.92 0.74 6.14
C GLY A 207 -13.84 1.70 6.67
N GLY A 208 -12.60 1.52 6.24
CA GLY A 208 -11.49 2.43 6.56
C GLY A 208 -11.50 3.70 5.71
N ALA A 209 -10.61 4.63 6.02
CA ALA A 209 -10.38 5.85 5.25
C ALA A 209 -9.01 5.84 4.59
N VAL A 210 -8.90 6.63 3.52
CA VAL A 210 -7.65 6.96 2.84
C VAL A 210 -7.48 8.48 2.88
N VAL A 211 -6.38 8.95 3.46
CA VAL A 211 -6.06 10.38 3.54
C VAL A 211 -4.75 10.63 2.79
N PRO A 212 -4.79 11.29 1.63
CA PRO A 212 -3.59 11.76 0.94
C PRO A 212 -2.82 12.77 1.80
N LEU A 213 -1.51 12.60 1.92
CA LEU A 213 -0.62 13.49 2.68
C LEU A 213 0.23 14.41 1.78
N ASP A 214 0.47 14.01 0.54
CA ASP A 214 1.10 14.87 -0.46
C ASP A 214 0.47 14.67 -1.85
N HIS A 215 0.60 15.70 -2.69
CA HIS A 215 0.12 15.68 -4.07
C HIS A 215 1.29 15.28 -4.97
N GLY A 216 1.23 14.06 -5.52
CA GLY A 216 2.22 13.56 -6.45
C GLY A 216 1.79 12.24 -7.10
N PRO A 217 2.43 11.82 -8.20
CA PRO A 217 2.13 10.56 -8.88
C PRO A 217 2.40 9.32 -7.99
N TYR A 218 3.21 9.50 -6.94
CA TYR A 218 3.54 8.54 -5.90
C TYR A 218 3.13 9.08 -4.53
N GLY A 219 1.96 9.72 -4.49
CA GLY A 219 1.47 10.41 -3.31
C GLY A 219 1.50 9.51 -2.08
N SER A 220 2.00 10.03 -0.97
CA SER A 220 1.95 9.34 0.31
C SER A 220 0.51 9.35 0.80
N VAL A 221 0.02 8.20 1.26
CA VAL A 221 -1.33 8.07 1.81
C VAL A 221 -1.27 7.50 3.21
N LEU A 222 -2.19 7.94 4.06
CA LEU A 222 -2.47 7.32 5.34
C LEU A 222 -3.77 6.52 5.22
N LEU A 223 -3.76 5.30 5.73
CA LEU A 223 -4.87 4.35 5.66
C LEU A 223 -5.18 3.82 7.05
N GLY A 224 -6.44 3.42 7.30
CA GLY A 224 -6.86 2.82 8.57
C GLY A 224 -8.29 3.17 8.97
N PRO A 225 -8.67 2.94 10.25
CA PRO A 225 -9.97 3.34 10.77
C PRO A 225 -10.22 4.84 10.56
N ALA A 226 -11.42 5.19 10.08
CA ALA A 226 -11.69 6.54 9.59
C ALA A 226 -11.37 7.65 10.59
N GLY A 227 -11.74 7.48 11.87
CA GLY A 227 -11.47 8.47 12.92
C GLY A 227 -9.96 8.68 13.14
N VAL A 228 -9.21 7.59 13.28
CA VAL A 228 -7.75 7.59 13.49
C VAL A 228 -7.05 8.24 12.30
N THR A 229 -7.33 7.76 11.09
CA THR A 229 -6.68 8.22 9.87
C THR A 229 -6.98 9.70 9.57
N GLN A 230 -8.22 10.15 9.77
CA GLN A 230 -8.57 11.56 9.56
C GLN A 230 -7.89 12.47 10.57
N GLN A 231 -7.84 12.09 11.85
CA GLN A 231 -7.18 12.89 12.87
C GLN A 231 -5.67 12.97 12.65
N LEU A 232 -5.00 11.84 12.41
CA LEU A 232 -3.57 11.81 12.09
C LEU A 232 -3.27 12.61 10.82
N GLY A 233 -4.07 12.44 9.77
CA GLY A 233 -3.92 13.19 8.53
C GLY A 233 -3.99 14.71 8.74
N ARG A 234 -4.92 15.21 9.55
CA ARG A 234 -5.00 16.64 9.93
C ARG A 234 -3.74 17.10 10.66
N GLN A 235 -3.24 16.31 11.62
CA GLN A 235 -2.03 16.66 12.37
C GLN A 235 -0.78 16.71 11.48
N VAL A 236 -0.64 15.72 10.58
CA VAL A 236 0.46 15.68 9.62
C VAL A 236 0.39 16.86 8.66
N GLN A 237 -0.78 17.14 8.08
CA GLN A 237 -0.95 18.25 7.14
C GLN A 237 -0.65 19.60 7.79
N ALA A 238 -1.11 19.82 9.03
CA ALA A 238 -0.83 21.06 9.76
C ALA A 238 0.68 21.28 9.96
N ARG A 239 1.43 20.22 10.28
CA ARG A 239 2.89 20.29 10.44
C ARG A 239 3.61 20.49 9.10
N LEU A 240 3.18 19.82 8.03
CA LEU A 240 3.70 20.05 6.69
C LEU A 240 3.51 21.50 6.25
N ASP A 241 2.33 22.07 6.50
CA ASP A 241 2.03 23.46 6.17
C ASP A 241 2.86 24.44 7.02
N GLN A 242 3.08 24.14 8.30
CA GLN A 242 3.97 24.92 9.16
C GLN A 242 5.41 24.92 8.63
N GLN A 243 5.96 23.74 8.30
CA GLN A 243 7.31 23.64 7.73
C GLN A 243 7.41 24.42 6.40
N ARG A 244 6.40 24.32 5.52
CA ARG A 244 6.37 25.09 4.25
C ARG A 244 6.37 26.60 4.50
N ARG A 245 5.67 27.09 5.52
CA ARG A 245 5.66 28.52 5.90
C ARG A 245 7.01 28.97 6.45
N GLN A 246 7.69 28.12 7.21
CA GLN A 246 8.99 28.41 7.81
C GLN A 246 10.17 28.30 6.83
N ARG A 247 9.99 27.64 5.67
CA ARG A 247 11.05 27.53 4.65
C ARG A 247 11.43 28.91 4.06
N PRO A 248 12.73 29.25 4.03
CA PRO A 248 13.23 30.48 3.41
C PRO A 248 12.78 30.63 1.96
N ALA A 249 12.54 31.86 1.52
CA ALA A 249 12.05 32.16 0.16
C ALA A 249 12.97 31.61 -0.94
N ALA A 250 14.28 31.51 -0.69
CA ALA A 250 15.26 30.97 -1.63
C ALA A 250 15.01 29.50 -2.01
N ASP A 251 14.56 28.66 -1.05
CA ASP A 251 14.26 27.25 -1.28
C ASP A 251 12.92 27.03 -2.01
N ARG A 252 11.98 27.98 -1.90
CA ARG A 252 10.68 27.91 -2.60
C ARG A 252 10.84 27.99 -4.12
N THR A 253 11.87 28.69 -4.60
CA THR A 253 12.16 28.84 -6.04
C THR A 253 12.72 27.56 -6.68
N ARG A 254 13.42 26.71 -5.92
CA ARG A 254 13.91 25.40 -6.40
C ARG A 254 12.77 24.39 -6.60
N LEU A 255 11.81 24.35 -5.66
CA LEU A 255 10.63 23.49 -5.72
C LEU A 255 9.74 23.74 -6.96
N ARG A 256 9.64 24.99 -7.43
CA ARG A 256 8.89 25.31 -8.66
C ARG A 256 9.57 24.79 -9.94
N ARG A 257 10.89 24.68 -9.97
CA ARG A 257 11.62 24.13 -11.13
C ARG A 257 11.45 22.60 -11.21
N ASP A 258 11.55 21.89 -10.10
CA ASP A 258 11.44 20.42 -10.08
C ASP A 258 10.02 19.89 -10.36
N HIS A 259 8.98 20.72 -10.20
CA HIS A 259 7.59 20.36 -10.54
C HIS A 259 7.10 20.97 -11.86
N GLY A 260 7.74 22.05 -12.34
CA GLY A 260 7.36 22.72 -13.59
C GLY A 260 7.94 22.08 -14.86
N ASP A 261 9.09 21.40 -14.76
CA ASP A 261 9.86 20.98 -15.95
C ASP A 261 9.45 19.64 -16.56
N ARG A 262 8.42 18.97 -16.02
CA ARG A 262 7.90 17.70 -16.58
C ARG A 262 6.60 17.85 -17.39
N ARG A 263 6.15 19.08 -17.67
CA ARG A 263 4.92 19.36 -18.46
C ARG A 263 5.13 20.02 -19.82
N ARG A 264 6.33 19.92 -20.41
CA ARG A 264 6.58 20.17 -21.84
C ARG A 264 7.52 19.06 -22.30
N ASP A 265 7.06 18.08 -23.07
CA ASP A 265 6.99 18.22 -24.52
C ASP A 265 5.98 17.22 -25.15
N PRO A 266 4.81 17.66 -25.64
CA PRO A 266 3.97 16.88 -26.52
C PRO A 266 4.14 17.41 -27.96
N GLY A 267 5.15 16.93 -28.69
CA GLY A 267 5.12 16.99 -30.14
C GLY A 267 6.42 17.40 -30.84
N GLY A 268 7.00 16.43 -31.56
CA GLY A 268 7.84 16.66 -32.74
C GLY A 268 8.94 15.60 -32.86
N ARG A 269 9.10 14.85 -33.94
CA ARG A 269 8.50 14.83 -35.27
C ARG A 269 8.73 13.45 -35.89
N ALA A 270 7.85 13.08 -36.82
CA ALA A 270 8.10 12.06 -37.82
C ALA A 270 9.33 12.39 -38.68
N LEU A 271 10.21 11.40 -38.87
CA LEU A 271 10.57 10.74 -40.14
C LEU A 271 11.49 9.56 -39.83
#